data_AF-A0A261WMB6-F1
#
_entry.id   AF-A0A261WMB6-F1
#
_cell.length_a   1.000
_cell.length_b   1.000
_cell.length_c   1.000
_cell.angle_alpha   90.00
_cell.angle_beta   90.00
_cell.angle_gamma   90.00
#
_symmetry.space_group_name_H-M   'P 1'
#
loop_
_entity.id
_entity.type
_entity.pdbx_description
1 polymer ?
#
loop_
_entity_poly.entity_id
_entity_poly.type
_entity_poly.pdbx_seq_one_letter_code
_entity_poly.pdbx_strand_id
1 'polypeptide(L)'
;IPGLEDRQHFIDNCAASNPSVQQAVISQAHKASQDGITATPTLVIKDKQSGRSIKLQGAPDSDVLLSAIDWLAARPAAGDQQ
;
A
#
# COMPACT_ATOMS: atom_id res chain seq x y z
N ILE A 1 -15.95 8.18 29.75
CA ILE A 1 -14.77 9.08 29.84
C ILE A 1 -15.18 10.39 29.18
N PRO A 2 -15.14 11.53 29.88
CA PRO A 2 -15.45 12.83 29.27
C PRO A 2 -14.59 13.05 28.01
N GLY A 3 -15.20 13.47 26.89
CA GLY A 3 -14.52 13.70 25.61
C GLY A 3 -14.46 12.50 24.64
N LEU A 4 -14.89 11.29 25.05
CA LEU A 4 -15.01 10.16 24.13
C LEU A 4 -16.16 10.37 23.11
N GLU A 5 -17.27 10.95 23.56
CA GLU A 5 -18.43 11.25 22.73
C GLU A 5 -18.07 12.28 21.65
N ASP A 6 -17.36 13.35 22.01
CA ASP A 6 -16.85 14.35 21.05
C ASP A 6 -15.93 13.73 19.99
N ARG A 7 -15.06 12.80 20.41
CA ARG A 7 -14.18 12.06 19.50
C ARG A 7 -14.97 11.16 18.56
N GLN A 8 -15.98 10.44 19.07
CA GLN A 8 -16.83 9.58 18.27
C GLN A 8 -17.60 10.40 17.23
N HIS A 9 -18.20 11.51 17.65
CA HIS A 9 -18.87 12.46 16.76
C HIS A 9 -17.95 12.97 15.65
N PHE A 10 -16.69 13.27 15.95
CA PHE A 10 -15.72 13.70 14.95
C PHE A 10 -15.42 12.61 13.92
N ILE A 11 -15.20 11.37 14.36
CA ILE A 11 -14.93 10.23 13.47
C ILE A 11 -16.15 9.92 12.60
N ASP A 12 -17.35 9.92 13.18
CA ASP A 12 -18.58 9.65 12.44
C ASP A 12 -18.82 10.72 11.38
N ASN A 13 -18.63 11.99 11.72
CA ASN A 13 -18.74 13.08 10.75
C ASN A 13 -17.66 13.00 9.67
N CYS A 14 -16.43 12.61 10.03
CA CYS A 14 -15.35 12.38 9.08
C CYS A 14 -15.71 11.27 8.08
N ALA A 15 -16.22 10.14 8.56
CA ALA A 15 -16.60 9.00 7.73
C ALA A 15 -17.85 9.28 6.87
N ALA A 16 -18.84 10.00 7.42
CA ALA A 16 -20.13 10.20 6.78
C ALA A 16 -20.18 11.42 5.84
N SER A 17 -19.36 12.46 6.09
CA SER A 17 -19.59 13.79 5.49
C SER A 17 -18.33 14.52 5.07
N ASN A 18 -17.13 13.93 5.19
CA ASN A 18 -15.91 14.56 4.69
C ASN A 18 -15.66 14.19 3.20
N PRO A 19 -15.88 15.10 2.24
CA PRO A 19 -15.73 14.80 0.81
C PRO A 19 -14.28 14.48 0.42
N SER A 20 -13.29 15.07 1.11
CA SER A 20 -11.87 14.81 0.83
C SER A 20 -11.48 13.39 1.22
N VAL A 21 -12.00 12.88 2.34
CA VAL A 21 -11.78 11.49 2.78
C VAL A 21 -12.47 10.51 1.83
N GLN A 22 -13.73 10.77 1.47
CA GLN A 22 -14.44 9.96 0.49
C GLN A 22 -13.68 9.87 -0.84
N GLN A 23 -13.24 11.02 -1.37
CA GLN A 23 -12.49 11.08 -2.62
C GLN A 23 -11.15 10.34 -2.53
N ALA A 24 -10.45 10.42 -1.38
CA ALA A 24 -9.20 9.70 -1.17
C ALA A 24 -9.38 8.18 -1.23
N VAL A 25 -10.41 7.64 -0.56
CA VAL A 25 -10.71 6.20 -0.56
C VAL A 25 -11.08 5.71 -1.97
N ILE A 26 -11.95 6.43 -2.69
CA ILE A 26 -12.35 6.08 -4.06
C ILE A 26 -11.13 6.12 -4.99
N SER A 27 -10.32 7.17 -4.90
CA SER A 27 -9.09 7.33 -5.70
C SER A 27 -8.11 6.18 -5.47
N GLN A 28 -7.90 5.78 -4.20
CA GLN A 28 -7.03 4.66 -3.85
C GLN A 28 -7.55 3.34 -4.43
N ALA A 29 -8.84 3.05 -4.30
CA ALA A 29 -9.44 1.84 -4.86
C ALA A 29 -9.34 1.81 -6.39
N HIS A 30 -9.61 2.93 -7.06
CA HIS A 30 -9.49 3.03 -8.51
C HIS A 30 -8.03 2.86 -8.96
N LYS A 31 -7.08 3.49 -8.27
CA LYS A 31 -5.66 3.34 -8.56
C LYS A 31 -5.18 1.89 -8.39
N ALA A 32 -5.64 1.20 -7.35
CA ALA A 32 -5.33 -0.22 -7.15
C ALA A 32 -5.81 -1.07 -8.35
N SER A 33 -7.03 -0.85 -8.82
CA SER A 33 -7.56 -1.53 -10.02
C SER A 33 -6.73 -1.22 -11.28
N GLN A 34 -6.34 0.03 -11.49
CA GLN A 34 -5.48 0.45 -12.60
C GLN A 34 -4.08 -0.20 -12.54
N ASP A 35 -3.56 -0.43 -11.34
CA ASP A 35 -2.28 -1.10 -11.10
C ASP A 35 -2.38 -2.64 -11.15
N GLY A 36 -3.55 -3.15 -11.57
CA GLY A 36 -3.83 -4.57 -11.73
C GLY A 36 -3.86 -5.31 -10.39
N ILE A 37 -4.29 -4.67 -9.32
CA ILE A 37 -4.57 -5.32 -8.04
C ILE A 37 -6.00 -5.89 -8.11
N THR A 38 -6.09 -7.22 -8.19
CA THR A 38 -7.37 -7.95 -8.35
C THR A 38 -7.85 -8.63 -7.08
N ALA A 39 -7.02 -8.68 -6.02
CA ALA A 39 -7.33 -9.33 -4.76
C ALA A 39 -6.74 -8.56 -3.56
N THR A 40 -7.37 -8.70 -2.40
CA THR A 40 -6.89 -8.13 -1.13
C THR A 40 -6.63 -9.25 -0.11
N PRO A 41 -5.62 -9.12 0.77
CA PRO A 41 -4.61 -8.06 0.78
C PRO A 41 -3.62 -8.19 -0.39
N THR A 42 -2.99 -7.07 -0.78
CA THR A 42 -1.88 -7.00 -1.73
C THR A 42 -0.88 -5.97 -1.21
N LEU A 43 0.40 -6.30 -1.23
CA LEU A 43 1.49 -5.38 -0.88
C LEU A 43 2.23 -4.95 -2.15
N VAL A 44 2.43 -3.65 -2.31
CA VAL A 44 3.33 -3.09 -3.32
C VAL A 44 4.52 -2.46 -2.60
N ILE A 45 5.69 -3.07 -2.71
CA ILE A 45 6.91 -2.60 -2.07
C ILE A 45 7.70 -1.81 -3.10
N LYS A 46 8.06 -0.56 -2.78
CA LYS A 46 8.81 0.34 -3.66
C LYS A 46 10.10 0.76 -2.98
N ASP A 47 11.23 0.44 -3.61
CA ASP A 47 12.52 1.04 -3.24
C ASP A 47 12.56 2.48 -3.76
N LYS A 48 12.68 3.44 -2.85
CA LYS A 48 12.73 4.87 -3.19
C LYS A 48 14.07 5.28 -3.80
N GLN A 49 15.15 4.53 -3.57
CA GLN A 49 16.48 4.84 -4.09
C GLN A 49 16.61 4.38 -5.54
N SER A 50 16.29 3.12 -5.85
CA SER A 50 16.36 2.60 -7.23
C SER A 50 15.09 2.85 -8.05
N GLY A 51 13.97 3.18 -7.41
CA GLY A 51 12.66 3.30 -8.05
C GLY A 51 12.00 1.96 -8.39
N ARG A 52 12.68 0.83 -8.14
CA ARG A 52 12.15 -0.52 -8.38
C ARG A 52 10.96 -0.82 -7.47
N SER A 53 10.07 -1.67 -7.96
CA SER A 53 8.92 -2.12 -7.17
C SER A 53 8.60 -3.58 -7.44
N ILE A 54 8.00 -4.23 -6.46
CA ILE A 54 7.48 -5.59 -6.53
C ILE A 54 6.08 -5.63 -5.91
N LYS A 55 5.18 -6.41 -6.52
CA LYS A 55 3.80 -6.62 -6.07
C LYS A 55 3.66 -8.05 -5.53
N LEU A 56 3.19 -8.18 -4.29
CA LEU A 56 2.92 -9.45 -3.62
C LEU A 56 1.41 -9.56 -3.38
N GLN A 57 0.74 -10.51 -4.03
CA GLN A 57 -0.69 -10.77 -3.79
C GLN A 57 -0.87 -11.74 -2.61
N GLY A 58 -1.85 -11.45 -1.76
CA GLY A 58 -2.10 -12.19 -0.52
C GLY A 58 -1.40 -11.58 0.69
N ALA A 59 -1.43 -12.30 1.81
CA ALA A 59 -0.73 -11.94 3.03
C ALA A 59 0.59 -12.74 3.09
N PRO A 60 1.72 -12.19 2.60
CA PRO A 60 2.99 -12.91 2.64
C PRO A 60 3.44 -13.11 4.08
N ASP A 61 4.06 -14.25 4.36
CA ASP A 61 4.79 -14.46 5.59
C ASP A 61 6.08 -13.64 5.64
N SER A 62 6.78 -13.70 6.78
CA SER A 62 8.02 -12.96 7.00
C SER A 62 9.12 -13.32 6.01
N ASP A 63 9.25 -14.59 5.63
CA ASP A 63 10.34 -15.06 4.77
C ASP A 63 10.14 -14.58 3.33
N VAL A 64 8.90 -14.63 2.83
CA VAL A 64 8.54 -14.08 1.52
C VAL A 64 8.75 -12.57 1.49
N LEU A 65 8.36 -11.86 2.55
CA LEU A 65 8.52 -10.41 2.64
C LEU A 65 10.02 -10.02 2.63
N LEU A 66 10.86 -10.69 3.43
CA LEU A 66 12.30 -10.44 3.46
C LEU A 66 12.97 -10.76 2.12
N SER A 67 12.57 -11.87 1.48
CA SER A 67 13.08 -12.25 0.16
C SER A 67 12.72 -11.21 -0.92
N ALA A 68 11.53 -10.61 -0.85
CA ALA A 68 11.13 -9.55 -1.78
C ALA A 68 11.93 -8.25 -1.57
N ILE A 69 12.30 -7.94 -0.32
CA ILE A 69 13.18 -6.82 0.02
C ILE A 69 14.60 -7.07 -0.50
N ASP A 70 15.15 -8.26 -0.29
CA ASP A 70 16.47 -8.64 -0.81
C ASP A 70 16.50 -8.55 -2.34
N TRP A 71 15.44 -9.00 -3.02
CA TRP A 71 15.32 -8.87 -4.47
C TRP A 71 15.31 -7.40 -4.93
N LEU A 72 14.64 -6.51 -4.21
CA LEU A 72 14.62 -5.07 -4.51
C LEU A 72 15.96 -4.40 -4.25
N ALA A 73 16.65 -4.78 -3.17
CA ALA A 73 17.94 -4.23 -2.76
C ALA A 73 19.11 -4.76 -3.59
N ALA A 74 18.96 -5.94 -4.20
CA ALA A 74 19.96 -6.50 -5.10
C ALA A 74 20.24 -5.51 -6.23
N ARG A 75 21.46 -4.96 -6.26
CA ARG A 75 21.92 -4.14 -7.39
C ARG A 75 21.82 -4.99 -8.66
N PRO A 76 21.44 -4.43 -9.82
CA PRO A 76 21.63 -5.14 -11.08
C PRO A 76 23.07 -5.64 -11.09
N ALA A 77 23.25 -6.95 -11.26
CA ALA A 77 24.59 -7.48 -11.42
C ALA A 77 25.23 -6.72 -12.58
N ALA A 78 26.37 -6.09 -12.33
CA ALA A 78 27.22 -5.62 -13.43
C ALA A 78 27.69 -6.88 -14.16
N GLY A 79 26.89 -7.38 -15.12
CA GLY A 79 27.16 -8.68 -15.73
C GLY A 79 26.21 -9.18 -16.82
N ASP A 80 24.92 -8.80 -16.86
CA ASP A 80 24.00 -9.36 -17.87
C ASP A 80 23.66 -8.33 -18.97
N GLN A 81 24.71 -7.81 -19.62
CA GLN A 81 24.64 -7.39 -21.02
C GLN A 81 25.52 -8.37 -21.80
N GLN A 82 24.90 -9.42 -22.34
CA GLN A 82 25.49 -10.27 -23.38
C GLN A 82 24.42 -10.53 -24.44
#